data_AF-A0A944W0S0-F1
#
_entry.id   AF-A0A944W0S0-F1
#
_cell.length_a   1.000
_cell.length_b   1.000
_cell.length_c   1.000
_cell.angle_alpha   90.00
_cell.angle_beta   90.00
_cell.angle_gamma   90.00
#
_symmetry.space_group_name_H-M   'P 1'
#
loop_
_entity.id
_entity.type
_entity.pdbx_description
1 polymer ?
#
loop_
_entity_poly.entity_id
_entity_poly.type
_entity_poly.pdbx_seq_one_letter_code
_entity_poly.pdbx_strand_id
1 'polypeptide(L)' 'MTLYLKACPRCHGDIALDDDQFGRYMECLQCGFLVRPKAEDTPSPVAPRKTAAA' A
#
# COMPACT_ATOMS: atom_id res chain seq x y z
N MET A 1 -0.98 -9.54 -7.58
CA MET A 1 -2.03 -8.56 -7.90
C MET A 1 -3.40 -9.19 -7.69
N THR A 2 -4.06 -8.90 -6.57
CA THR A 2 -5.40 -9.42 -6.25
C THR A 2 -6.40 -8.27 -6.33
N LEU A 3 -7.54 -8.47 -7.00
CA LEU A 3 -8.57 -7.44 -7.14
C LEU A 3 -9.84 -7.83 -6.37
N TYR A 4 -10.30 -6.94 -5.50
CA TYR A 4 -11.54 -7.05 -4.75
C TYR A 4 -12.58 -6.12 -5.35
N LEU A 5 -13.60 -6.71 -5.98
CA LEU A 5 -14.67 -5.95 -6.62
C LEU A 5 -15.62 -5.37 -5.57
N LYS A 6 -16.00 -4.09 -5.75
CA LYS A 6 -16.98 -3.40 -4.88
C LYS A 6 -16.64 -3.41 -3.38
N ALA A 7 -15.36 -3.58 -3.04
CA ALA A 7 -14.89 -3.70 -1.66
C ALA A 7 -14.55 -2.35 -1.00
N CYS A 8 -14.51 -1.25 -1.75
CA CYS A 8 -14.17 0.05 -1.18
C CYS A 8 -15.27 0.58 -0.25
N PRO A 9 -14.97 0.83 1.04
CA PRO A 9 -15.97 1.32 2.00
C PRO A 9 -16.38 2.77 1.76
N ARG A 10 -15.62 3.53 0.95
CA ARG A 10 -15.92 4.95 0.65
C ARG A 10 -16.84 5.13 -0.53
N CYS A 11 -16.56 4.43 -1.63
CA CYS A 11 -17.26 4.62 -2.91
C CYS A 11 -17.93 3.35 -3.45
N HIS A 12 -17.83 2.22 -2.73
CA HIS A 12 -18.29 0.90 -3.20
C HIS A 12 -17.65 0.49 -4.53
N GLY A 13 -16.41 0.93 -4.72
CA GLY A 13 -15.59 0.62 -5.89
C GLY A 13 -14.61 -0.52 -5.69
N ASP A 14 -13.77 -0.73 -6.70
CA ASP A 14 -12.82 -1.84 -6.74
C ASP A 14 -11.52 -1.49 -6.01
N ILE A 15 -11.00 -2.46 -5.24
CA ILE A 15 -9.74 -2.37 -4.49
C ILE A 15 -8.73 -3.32 -5.11
N ALA A 16 -7.53 -2.82 -5.43
CA ALA A 16 -6.36 -3.62 -5.74
C ALA A 16 -5.52 -3.84 -4.48
N LEU A 17 -5.13 -5.09 -4.24
CA LEU A 17 -4.10 -5.46 -3.26
C LEU A 17 -2.78 -5.66 -3.99
N ASP A 18 -1.79 -4.87 -3.56
CA ASP A 18 -0.43 -4.88 -4.05
C ASP A 18 0.55 -5.21 -2.90
N ASP A 19 1.73 -5.71 -3.25
CA ASP A 19 2.79 -6.13 -2.34
C ASP A 19 4.11 -5.70 -2.94
N ASP A 20 4.66 -4.59 -2.44
CA ASP A 20 5.93 -4.04 -2.90
C ASP A 20 7.03 -4.24 -1.85
N GLN A 21 8.23 -3.74 -2.15
CA GLN A 21 9.38 -3.78 -1.24
C GLN A 21 9.16 -3.04 0.10
N PHE A 22 8.13 -2.19 0.18
CA PHE A 22 7.71 -1.47 1.38
C PHE A 22 6.56 -2.17 2.12
N GLY A 23 6.04 -3.27 1.56
CA GLY A 23 5.03 -4.15 2.14
C GLY A 23 3.70 -4.11 1.39
N ARG A 24 2.73 -4.84 1.94
CA ARG A 24 1.38 -4.93 1.37
C ARG A 24 0.61 -3.64 1.54
N TYR A 25 -0.14 -3.25 0.54
CA TYR A 25 -1.12 -2.17 0.64
C TYR A 25 -2.34 -2.45 -0.23
N MET A 26 -3.47 -1.89 0.16
CA MET A 26 -4.72 -1.94 -0.60
C MET A 26 -5.08 -0.54 -1.06
N GLU A 27 -5.39 -0.38 -2.34
CA GLU A 27 -5.79 0.89 -2.94
C GLU A 27 -7.07 0.75 -3.77
N CYS A 28 -8.02 1.67 -3.59
CA CYS A 28 -9.19 1.75 -4.45
C CYS A 28 -8.87 2.46 -5.76
N LEU A 29 -9.06 1.77 -6.89
CA LEU A 29 -8.76 2.28 -8.23
C LEU A 29 -9.70 3.41 -8.68
N GLN A 30 -10.84 3.59 -8.00
CA GLN A 30 -11.85 4.57 -8.40
C GLN A 30 -11.81 5.87 -7.60
N CYS A 31 -11.44 5.82 -6.32
CA CYS A 31 -11.42 7.01 -5.45
C CYS A 31 -10.10 7.23 -4.70
N GLY A 32 -9.09 6.39 -4.92
CA GLY A 32 -7.77 6.49 -4.27
C GLY A 32 -7.77 6.18 -2.76
N PHE A 33 -8.79 5.48 -2.24
CA PHE A 33 -8.80 5.07 -0.84
C PHE A 33 -7.67 4.06 -0.58
N LEU A 34 -6.76 4.38 0.35
CA LEU A 34 -5.57 3.58 0.61
C LEU A 34 -5.57 3.06 2.05
N VAL A 35 -5.34 1.76 2.21
CA VAL A 35 -5.20 1.07 3.49
C VAL A 35 -3.85 0.36 3.52
N ARG A 36 -3.04 0.68 4.52
CA ARG A 36 -1.82 -0.06 4.84
C ARG A 36 -2.11 -0.91 6.08
N PRO A 37 -1.77 -2.20 6.08
CA PRO A 37 -1.74 -2.96 7.32
C PRO A 37 -0.80 -2.25 8.29
N LYS A 38 -1.17 -2.16 9.57
CA LYS A 38 -0.25 -1.66 10.58
C LYS A 38 0.90 -2.66 10.63
N ALA A 39 2.10 -2.20 10.29
CA ALA A 39 3.31 -2.99 10.48
C ALA A 39 3.36 -3.35 11.97
N GLU A 40 3.12 -4.62 12.27
CA GLU A 40 3.60 -5.19 13.50
C GLU A 40 5.13 -5.10 13.48
N ASP A 41 5.68 -4.40 14.48
CA ASP A 41 7.09 -4.07 14.69
C ASP A 41 8.05 -5.18 14.23
N THR A 42 8.38 -5.16 12.94
CA THR A 42 9.56 -5.85 12.44
C THR A 42 10.28 -4.81 11.60
N PRO A 43 11.50 -4.41 11.98
CA PRO A 43 12.24 -3.40 11.24
C PRO A 43 12.55 -3.96 9.85
N SER A 44 11.69 -3.63 8.89
CA SER A 44 11.99 -3.78 7.47
C SER A 44 13.24 -2.92 7.21
N PRO A 45 14.28 -3.48 6.55
CA PRO A 45 15.51 -2.76 6.30
C PRO A 45 15.26 -1.71 5.23
N VAL A 46 14.72 -0.56 5.63
CA VAL A 46 14.73 0.64 4.80
C VAL A 46 16.19 1.01 4.61
N ALA A 47 16.77 0.59 3.49
CA ALA A 47 18.09 1.01 3.06
C ALA A 47 18.14 2.54 3.10
N PRO A 48 19.13 3.14 3.80
CA PRO A 48 19.20 4.59 3.88
C PRO A 48 19.39 5.14 2.47
N ARG A 49 18.48 6.02 2.06
CA ARG A 49 18.69 6.88 0.90
C ARG A 49 19.98 7.65 1.16
N LYS A 50 21.06 7.28 0.47
CA LYS A 50 22.30 8.06 0.46
C LYS A 50 21.97 9.41 -0.17
N THR A 51 21.75 10.43 0.65
CA THR A 51 21.78 11.82 0.18
C THR A 51 23.25 12.14 -0.08
N ALA A 52 23.68 12.03 -1.33
CA ALA A 52 24.95 12.60 -1.76
C ALA A 52 24.76 14.12 -1.83
N ALA A 53 25.31 14.84 -0.85
CA ALA A 53 25.55 16.27 -0.94
C ALA A 53 26.83 16.50 -1.74
N ALA A 54 26.78 17.40 -2.72
CA ALA A 54 27.93 17.98 -3.40
C ALA A 54 27.81 19.50 -3.31
#